data_AF-A0A364V4C6-F1
#
_entry.id   AF-A0A364V4C6-F1
#
_cell.length_a   1.000
_cell.length_b   1.000
_cell.length_c   1.000
_cell.angle_alpha   90.00
_cell.angle_beta   90.00
_cell.angle_gamma   90.00
#
_symmetry.space_group_name_H-M   'P 1'
#
loop_
_entity.id
_entity.type
_entity.pdbx_description
1 polymer ?
#
loop_
_entity_poly.entity_id
_entity_poly.type
_entity_poly.pdbx_seq_one_letter_code
_entity_poly.pdbx_strand_id
1 'polypeptide(L)'
;MSLGPWEIALIVLVIFLLFGATRLPNAARSLGRSMRIFKSEMDEMKQDGNRGQADAAQPAQIAQQPAAGETPEQSMQRLQAQQQAQPQAQPQAQQPRIDNGQN
;
A
#
# COMPACT_ATOMS: atom_id res chain seq x y z
N MET A 1 34.10 26.10 18.92
CA MET A 1 34.13 25.24 17.73
C MET A 1 32.70 24.80 17.47
N SER A 2 32.01 25.54 16.61
CA SER A 2 30.60 25.30 16.30
C SER A 2 30.51 24.12 15.35
N LEU A 3 29.68 23.13 15.66
CA LEU A 3 29.37 22.03 14.75
C LEU A 3 28.81 22.62 13.46
N GLY A 4 29.66 22.71 12.45
CA GLY A 4 29.32 23.24 11.16
C GLY A 4 28.46 22.25 10.37
N PRO A 5 27.79 22.72 9.30
CA PRO A 5 27.13 21.84 8.34
C PRO A 5 28.05 20.72 7.83
N TRP A 6 29.36 20.98 7.78
CA TRP A 6 30.37 20.02 7.35
C TRP A 6 30.55 18.84 8.30
N GLU A 7 30.62 19.08 9.61
CA GLU A 7 30.70 18.01 10.61
C GLU A 7 29.43 17.16 10.66
N ILE A 8 28.26 17.78 10.50
CA ILE A 8 26.99 17.04 10.43
C ILE A 8 26.98 16.12 9.21
N ALA A 9 27.45 16.61 8.05
CA ALA A 9 27.53 15.79 6.84
C ALA A 9 28.45 14.56 7.04
N LEU A 10 29.58 14.74 7.73
CA LEU A 10 30.49 13.62 8.05
C LEU A 10 29.85 12.60 9.00
N ILE A 11 29.13 13.05 10.03
CA ILE A 11 28.42 12.14 10.95
C ILE A 11 27.36 11.35 10.20
N VAL A 12 26.56 12.01 9.36
CA VAL A 12 25.54 11.36 8.53
C VAL A 12 26.20 10.35 7.60
N LEU A 13 27.33 10.68 6.96
CA LEU A 13 28.06 9.76 6.09
C LEU A 13 28.49 8.49 6.84
N VAL A 14 29.00 8.62 8.07
CA VAL A 14 29.37 7.46 8.91
C VAL A 14 28.14 6.60 9.24
N ILE A 15 27.01 7.20 9.60
CA ILE A 15 25.77 6.46 9.85
C ILE A 15 25.28 5.77 8.57
N PHE A 16 25.37 6.42 7.40
CA PHE A 16 25.04 5.81 6.11
C PHE A 16 25.92 4.59 5.79
N LEU A 17 27.20 4.61 6.15
CA LEU A 17 28.10 3.47 5.96
C LEU A 17 27.76 2.30 6.90
N LEU A 18 27.39 2.59 8.16
CA LEU A 18 27.07 1.56 9.15
C LEU A 18 25.70 0.92 8.93
N PHE A 19 24.69 1.72 8.62
CA PHE A 19 23.30 1.27 8.48
C PHE A 19 22.91 1.01 7.03
N GLY A 20 23.59 1.60 6.05
CA GLY A 20 23.30 1.49 4.63
C GLY A 20 22.21 2.44 4.14
N ALA A 21 22.22 2.72 2.83
CA ALA A 21 21.34 3.69 2.18
C ALA A 21 19.84 3.35 2.28
N THR A 22 19.48 2.08 2.53
CA THR A 22 18.07 1.64 2.58
C THR A 22 17.48 1.63 3.99
N ARG A 23 18.31 1.55 5.04
CA ARG A 23 17.84 1.43 6.44
C ARG A 23 17.50 2.77 7.07
N LEU A 24 18.31 3.81 6.81
CA LEU A 24 18.03 5.18 7.24
C LEU A 24 16.67 5.71 6.77
N PRO A 25 16.31 5.67 5.47
CA PRO A 25 15.02 6.16 5.00
C PRO A 25 13.84 5.32 5.50
N ASN A 26 14.04 4.02 5.71
CA ASN A 26 13.00 3.17 6.30
C ASN A 26 12.73 3.54 7.76
N ALA A 27 13.78 3.66 8.57
CA ALA A 27 13.68 4.04 9.97
C ALA A 27 13.11 5.46 10.13
N ALA A 28 13.57 6.41 9.32
CA ALA A 28 13.04 7.77 9.31
C ALA A 28 11.56 7.82 8.92
N ARG A 29 11.13 7.01 7.93
CA ARG A 29 9.70 6.92 7.54
C ARG A 29 8.83 6.30 8.63
N SER A 30 9.30 5.27 9.33
CA SER A 30 8.53 4.67 10.43
C SER A 30 8.47 5.61 11.64
N LEU A 31 9.60 6.20 12.03
CA LEU A 31 9.69 7.17 13.12
C LEU A 31 8.87 8.43 12.82
N GLY A 32 8.90 8.94 11.59
CA GLY A 32 8.12 10.11 11.18
C GLY A 32 6.62 9.88 11.25
N ARG A 33 6.14 8.67 10.90
CA ARG A 33 4.72 8.31 11.07
C ARG A 33 4.32 8.27 12.54
N SER A 34 5.11 7.63 13.40
CA SER A 34 4.86 7.59 14.85
C SER A 34 4.90 8.98 15.49
N MET A 35 5.88 9.81 15.10
CA MET A 35 5.98 11.20 15.58
C MET A 35 4.80 12.05 15.14
N ARG A 36 4.28 11.87 13.92
CA ARG A 36 3.12 12.64 13.45
C ARG A 36 1.86 12.32 14.26
N ILE A 37 1.60 11.04 14.50
CA ILE A 37 0.44 10.60 15.30
C ILE A 37 0.57 11.17 16.71
N PHE A 38 1.72 10.98 17.33
CA PHE A 38 2.00 11.50 18.67
C PHE A 38 1.89 13.02 18.75
N LYS A 39 2.38 13.74 17.72
CA LYS A 39 2.28 15.19 17.63
C LYS A 39 0.82 15.62 17.53
N SER A 40 0.01 14.97 16.70
CA SER A 40 -1.42 15.27 16.55
C SER A 40 -2.19 15.00 17.84
N GLU A 41 -1.96 13.88 18.51
CA GLU A 41 -2.58 13.57 19.81
C GLU A 41 -2.16 14.60 20.89
N MET A 42 -0.88 14.97 20.93
CA MET A 42 -0.39 16.01 21.84
C MET A 42 -0.93 17.40 21.53
N ASP A 43 -1.16 17.72 20.26
CA ASP A 43 -1.71 19.01 19.84
C ASP A 43 -3.20 19.08 20.17
N GLU A 44 -3.93 17.97 20.01
CA GLU A 44 -5.35 17.85 20.39
C GLU A 44 -5.54 18.04 21.91
N MET A 45 -4.66 17.44 22.74
CA MET A 45 -4.64 17.70 24.18
C MET A 45 -4.35 19.17 24.55
N LYS A 46 -3.64 19.91 23.68
CA LYS A 46 -3.37 21.34 23.86
C LYS A 46 -4.47 22.22 23.28
N GLN A 47 -5.20 21.75 22.26
CA GLN A 47 -6.27 22.46 21.57
C GLN A 47 -7.66 22.25 22.18
N ASP A 48 -7.85 21.33 23.13
CA ASP A 48 -9.11 21.21 23.90
C ASP A 48 -9.46 22.51 24.69
N GLY A 49 -8.56 23.50 24.72
CA GLY A 49 -8.83 24.87 25.18
C GLY A 49 -9.33 25.87 24.11
N ASN A 50 -9.27 25.57 22.81
CA ASN A 50 -9.67 26.50 21.74
C ASN A 50 -10.04 25.77 20.44
N ARG A 51 -11.36 25.58 20.23
CA ARG A 51 -12.03 24.86 19.12
C ARG A 51 -11.29 24.85 17.77
N GLY A 52 -11.15 23.63 17.24
CA GLY A 52 -11.62 23.23 15.90
C GLY A 52 -11.09 24.03 14.72
N GLN A 53 -10.02 23.54 14.09
CA GLN A 53 -9.74 23.91 12.70
C GLN A 53 -9.01 22.80 11.94
N ALA A 54 -9.78 22.22 11.02
CA ALA A 54 -9.43 21.85 9.66
C ALA A 54 -8.31 20.82 9.39
N ASP A 55 -8.68 19.87 8.53
CA ASP A 55 -7.81 19.01 7.75
C ASP A 55 -7.05 17.91 8.50
N ALA A 56 -7.83 16.88 8.85
CA ALA A 56 -7.36 15.51 8.71
C ALA A 56 -6.88 15.29 7.26
N ALA A 57 -5.64 15.67 6.99
CA ALA A 57 -4.90 15.28 5.80
C ALA A 57 -4.76 13.75 5.83
N GLN A 58 -5.79 13.10 5.31
CA GLN A 58 -5.87 11.69 4.99
C GLN A 58 -4.72 11.39 4.03
N PRO A 59 -3.70 10.62 4.43
CA PRO A 59 -2.68 10.22 3.48
C PRO A 59 -3.33 9.18 2.57
N ALA A 60 -3.69 9.63 1.38
CA ALA A 60 -3.86 8.77 0.23
C ALA A 60 -2.68 7.79 0.16
N GLN A 61 -2.99 6.50 0.15
CA GLN A 61 -2.30 5.48 -0.63
C GLN A 61 -0.77 5.60 -0.70
N ILE A 62 -0.05 5.17 0.34
CA ILE A 62 1.37 4.75 0.21
C ILE A 62 1.55 3.32 0.77
N ALA A 63 0.58 2.47 0.45
CA ALA A 63 0.72 1.01 0.49
C ALA A 63 0.47 0.41 -0.92
N GLN A 64 0.70 1.19 -1.98
CA GLN A 64 0.98 0.64 -3.29
C GLN A 64 2.50 0.49 -3.37
N GLN A 65 2.97 -0.73 -3.10
CA GLN A 65 4.24 -1.17 -3.64
C GLN A 65 4.15 -1.06 -5.16
N PRO A 66 5.04 -0.33 -5.85
CA PRO A 66 5.21 -0.52 -7.27
C PRO A 66 5.88 -1.88 -7.44
N ALA A 67 5.08 -2.93 -7.66
CA ALA A 67 5.51 -3.93 -8.62
C ALA A 67 5.55 -3.18 -9.95
N ALA A 68 6.74 -3.10 -10.54
CA ALA A 68 6.94 -2.41 -11.79
C ALA A 68 5.96 -2.95 -12.86
N GLY A 69 5.03 -2.11 -13.30
CA GLY A 69 4.54 -2.11 -14.67
C GLY A 69 3.37 -3.02 -15.06
N GLU A 70 2.51 -3.47 -14.15
CA GLU A 70 1.29 -4.17 -14.56
C GLU A 70 0.08 -3.22 -14.54
N THR A 71 -0.36 -2.79 -15.72
CA THR A 71 -1.61 -2.03 -15.86
C THR A 71 -2.81 -2.94 -15.54
N PRO A 72 -3.95 -2.39 -15.06
CA PRO A 72 -5.18 -3.14 -14.83
C PRO A 72 -5.66 -3.95 -16.05
N GLU A 73 -5.23 -3.57 -17.25
CA GLU A 73 -5.50 -4.32 -18.48
C GLU A 73 -4.70 -5.64 -18.56
N GLN A 74 -3.45 -5.67 -18.10
CA GLN A 74 -2.65 -6.91 -18.08
C GLN A 74 -3.21 -7.96 -17.12
N SER A 75 -3.78 -7.53 -15.99
CA SER A 75 -4.43 -8.46 -15.05
C SER A 75 -5.70 -9.04 -15.67
N MET A 76 -6.55 -8.23 -16.29
CA MET A 76 -7.73 -8.72 -17.03
C MET A 76 -7.36 -9.68 -18.17
N GLN A 77 -6.28 -9.41 -18.89
CA GLN A 77 -5.86 -10.23 -20.03
C GLN A 77 -5.28 -11.58 -19.61
N ARG A 78 -4.62 -11.65 -18.44
CA ARG A 78 -4.19 -12.92 -17.80
C ARG A 78 -5.39 -13.77 -17.40
N LEU A 79 -6.42 -13.18 -16.81
CA LEU A 79 -7.66 -13.90 -16.46
C LEU A 79 -8.36 -14.44 -17.71
N GLN A 80 -8.44 -13.66 -18.79
CA GLN A 80 -9.04 -14.12 -20.05
C GLN A 80 -8.24 -15.21 -20.74
N ALA A 81 -6.90 -15.10 -20.80
CA ALA A 81 -6.03 -16.12 -21.37
C ALA A 81 -6.12 -17.46 -20.63
N GLN A 82 -6.31 -17.43 -19.32
CA GLN A 82 -6.50 -18.64 -18.50
C GLN A 82 -7.87 -19.29 -18.73
N GLN A 83 -8.89 -18.50 -19.08
CA GLN A 83 -10.23 -18.99 -19.39
C GLN A 83 -10.34 -19.59 -20.80
N GLN A 84 -9.60 -19.06 -21.78
CA GLN A 84 -9.56 -19.60 -23.14
C GLN A 84 -8.73 -20.89 -23.27
N ALA A 85 -7.81 -21.16 -22.33
CA ALA A 85 -6.99 -22.37 -22.34
C ALA A 85 -7.71 -23.62 -21.80
N GLN A 86 -9.00 -23.54 -21.44
CA GLN A 86 -9.85 -24.72 -21.19
C GLN A 86 -10.65 -25.06 -22.46
N PRO A 87 -10.14 -25.94 -23.34
CA PRO A 87 -10.93 -26.46 -24.45
C PRO A 87 -12.12 -27.28 -23.92
N GLN A 88 -13.28 -26.90 -24.44
CA GLN A 88 -14.58 -27.54 -24.36
C GLN A 88 -14.52 -29.08 -24.32
N ALA A 89 -14.75 -29.68 -23.15
CA ALA A 89 -15.32 -31.02 -23.03
C ALA A 89 -16.73 -30.88 -22.47
N GLN A 90 -17.63 -30.29 -23.27
CA GLN A 90 -19.07 -30.29 -23.01
C GLN A 90 -19.72 -31.42 -23.81
N PRO A 91 -20.26 -32.47 -23.16
CA PRO A 91 -21.40 -33.18 -23.69
C PRO A 91 -22.66 -32.42 -23.24
N GLN A 92 -23.03 -31.37 -23.99
CA GLN A 92 -24.42 -30.92 -24.03
C GLN A 92 -25.14 -31.80 -25.06
N ALA A 93 -25.77 -32.88 -24.60
CA ALA A 93 -26.76 -33.59 -25.39
C ALA A 93 -27.85 -34.15 -24.48
N GLN A 94 -29.03 -33.55 -24.60
CA GLN A 94 -30.34 -34.06 -24.22
C GLN A 94 -30.65 -34.19 -22.73
N GLN A 95 -31.05 -33.06 -22.13
CA GLN A 95 -32.35 -33.05 -21.47
C GLN A 95 -33.38 -32.48 -22.45
N PRO A 96 -34.44 -33.26 -22.73
CA PRO A 96 -35.74 -32.63 -22.72
C PRO A 96 -36.80 -33.48 -22.04
N ARG A 97 -37.76 -32.76 -21.45
CA ARG A 97 -39.16 -33.13 -21.26
C ARG A 97 -39.46 -34.20 -20.21
N ILE A 98 -39.84 -33.77 -19.01
CA ILE A 98 -41.22 -33.55 -18.55
C ILE A 98 -42.12 -34.80 -18.62
N ASP A 99 -42.66 -35.11 -17.44
CA ASP A 99 -44.07 -35.39 -17.19
C ASP A 99 -44.69 -36.63 -17.87
N ASN A 100 -44.89 -37.70 -17.09
CA ASN A 100 -46.26 -38.15 -16.79
C ASN A 100 -46.26 -39.28 -15.74
N GLY A 101 -47.27 -39.26 -14.86
CA GLY A 101 -47.58 -40.40 -13.99
C GLY A 101 -48.06 -41.63 -14.78
N GLN A 102 -48.40 -42.68 -14.02
CA GLN A 102 -49.10 -43.91 -14.44
C GLN A 102 -48.19 -45.12 -14.68
N ASN A 103 -47.90 -45.89 -13.62
CA ASN A 103 -48.61 -47.14 -13.28
C ASN A 103 -48.06 -47.71 -11.97
#